data_AF-A0A534B8X2-F1
#
_entry.id   AF-A0A534B8X2-F1
#
_cell.length_a   1.000
_cell.length_b   1.000
_cell.length_c   1.000
_cell.angle_alpha   90.00
_cell.angle_beta   90.00
_cell.angle_gamma   90.00
#
_symmetry.space_group_name_H-M   'P 1'
#
loop_
_entity.id
_entity.type
_entity.pdbx_description
1 polymer ?
#
loop_
_entity_poly.entity_id
_entity_poly.type
_entity_poly.pdbx_seq_one_letter_code
_entity_poly.pdbx_strand_id
1 'polypeptide(L)'
;EVRAFLQSQISRGYDEFVARVARGRNKTREQIDAIAQGRVWAGTDAHRVGLVDHIGSFGDAVKAAARRAKLTDYAADFIEPELTWAQQLVLQLRDTARVSFLAGPDERALSQLARRFDPVTREVAKLSRFSAPNRLYAYCFCEVR
;
A
#
# COMPACT_ATOMS: atom_id res chain seq x y z
N GLU A 1 8.46 20.28 28.40
CA GLU A 1 7.10 19.83 28.05
C GLU A 1 7.08 18.88 26.84
N VAL A 2 7.58 19.29 25.67
CA VAL A 2 7.59 18.46 24.43
C VAL A 2 8.21 17.07 24.62
N ARG A 3 9.37 16.95 25.29
CA ARG A 3 10.04 15.66 25.54
C ARG A 3 9.15 14.68 26.31
N ALA A 4 8.45 15.14 27.34
CA ALA A 4 7.57 14.29 28.15
C ALA A 4 6.37 13.81 27.34
N PHE A 5 5.81 14.69 26.50
CA PHE A 5 4.74 14.33 25.58
C PHE A 5 5.20 13.26 24.58
N LEU A 6 6.34 13.45 23.91
CA LEU A 6 6.90 12.47 22.97
C LEU A 6 7.19 11.13 23.65
N GLN A 7 7.79 11.15 24.85
CA GLN A 7 8.04 9.94 25.62
C GLN A 7 6.75 9.19 25.96
N SER A 8 5.68 9.91 26.29
CA SER A 8 4.37 9.28 26.57
C SER A 8 3.76 8.59 25.34
N GLN A 9 3.94 9.17 24.15
CA GLN A 9 3.48 8.58 22.89
C GLN A 9 4.26 7.32 22.55
N ILE A 10 5.60 7.37 22.68
CA ILE A 10 6.47 6.21 22.44
C ILE A 10 6.14 5.09 23.43
N SER A 11 5.98 5.40 24.71
CA SER A 11 5.69 4.41 25.75
C SER A 11 4.33 3.74 25.50
N ARG A 12 3.32 4.53 25.11
CA ARG A 12 2.00 3.99 24.72
C ARG A 12 2.08 3.06 23.52
N GLY A 13 2.81 3.44 22.48
CA GLY A 13 3.02 2.59 21.30
C GLY A 13 3.74 1.30 21.64
N TYR A 14 4.74 1.36 22.53
CA TYR A 14 5.43 0.18 23.03
C TYR A 14 4.50 -0.76 23.80
N ASP A 15 3.72 -0.22 24.73
CA ASP A 15 2.77 -1.00 25.53
C ASP A 15 1.72 -1.70 24.64
N GLU A 16 1.21 -0.98 23.64
CA GLU A 16 0.28 -1.55 22.67
C GLU A 16 0.91 -2.67 21.84
N PHE A 17 2.16 -2.48 21.38
CA PHE A 17 2.90 -3.51 20.66
C PHE A 17 3.07 -4.78 21.51
N VAL A 18 3.58 -4.64 22.73
CA VAL A 18 3.81 -5.78 23.64
C VAL A 18 2.49 -6.49 23.93
N ALA A 19 1.41 -5.75 24.19
CA ALA A 19 0.08 -6.33 24.45
C ALA A 19 -0.49 -7.09 23.24
N ARG A 20 -0.30 -6.60 22.01
CA ARG A 20 -0.72 -7.29 20.78
C ARG A 20 0.05 -8.58 20.57
N VAL A 21 1.38 -8.55 20.74
CA VAL A 21 2.23 -9.75 20.60
C VAL A 21 1.93 -10.79 21.68
N ALA A 22 1.75 -10.35 22.93
CA ALA A 22 1.39 -11.21 24.06
C ALA A 22 0.09 -11.99 23.77
N ARG A 23 -0.97 -11.29 23.33
CA ARG A 23 -2.22 -11.94 22.91
C ARG A 23 -2.03 -12.88 21.74
N GLY A 24 -1.31 -12.47 20.69
CA GLY A 24 -1.09 -13.28 19.50
C GLY A 24 -0.27 -14.55 19.74
N ARG A 25 0.58 -14.55 20.77
CA ARG A 25 1.44 -15.69 21.14
C ARG A 25 1.01 -16.42 22.40
N ASN A 26 -0.13 -16.05 22.97
CA ASN A 26 -0.64 -16.59 24.24
C ASN A 26 0.43 -16.58 25.35
N LYS A 27 1.14 -15.45 25.49
CA LYS A 27 2.19 -15.20 26.49
C LYS A 27 1.79 -14.02 27.37
N THR A 28 2.38 -13.90 28.55
CA THR A 28 2.17 -12.71 29.39
C THR A 28 2.93 -11.50 28.83
N ARG A 29 2.52 -10.30 29.26
CA ARG A 29 3.20 -9.05 28.87
C ARG A 29 4.67 -9.10 29.28
N GLU A 30 4.97 -9.59 30.47
CA GLU A 30 6.31 -9.67 31.07
C GLU A 30 7.20 -10.64 30.29
N GLN A 31 6.64 -11.77 29.84
CA GLN A 31 7.37 -12.73 29.00
C GLN A 31 7.77 -12.12 27.65
N ILE A 32 6.87 -11.35 27.01
CA ILE A 32 7.19 -10.67 25.77
C ILE A 32 8.17 -9.52 26.01
N ASP A 33 7.96 -8.70 27.04
CA ASP A 33 8.84 -7.58 27.38
C ASP A 33 10.28 -8.06 27.62
N ALA A 34 10.45 -9.20 28.30
CA ALA A 34 11.74 -9.83 28.56
C ALA A 34 12.50 -10.26 27.29
N ILE A 35 11.82 -10.46 26.16
CA ILE A 35 12.42 -10.80 24.85
C ILE A 35 12.27 -9.68 23.81
N ALA A 36 11.56 -8.59 24.15
CA ALA A 36 11.38 -7.40 23.32
C ALA A 36 12.53 -6.40 23.53
N GLN A 37 12.25 -5.09 23.67
CA GLN A 37 13.24 -4.02 23.88
C GLN A 37 14.11 -3.70 22.64
N GLY A 38 13.56 -3.80 21.43
CA GLY A 38 14.26 -3.43 20.19
C GLY A 38 15.31 -4.45 19.72
N ARG A 39 15.39 -5.62 20.34
CA ARG A 39 16.26 -6.72 19.90
C ARG A 39 15.79 -7.30 18.56
N VAL A 40 16.75 -7.56 17.68
CA VAL A 40 16.53 -8.27 16.42
C VAL A 40 16.80 -9.75 16.64
N TRP A 41 15.91 -10.59 16.13
CA TRP A 41 16.01 -12.05 16.25
C TRP A 41 16.22 -12.68 14.86
N ALA A 42 17.16 -13.62 14.76
CA ALA A 42 17.19 -14.53 13.62
C ALA A 42 15.93 -15.40 13.64
N GLY A 43 15.44 -15.85 12.48
CA GLY A 43 14.21 -16.65 12.39
C GLY A 43 14.25 -17.89 13.29
N THR A 44 15.38 -18.59 13.33
CA THR A 44 15.60 -19.77 14.19
C THR A 44 15.51 -19.46 15.68
N ASP A 45 16.04 -18.33 16.13
CA ASP A 45 15.95 -17.90 17.53
C ASP A 45 14.54 -17.42 17.86
N ALA A 46 13.90 -16.67 16.95
CA ALA A 46 12.49 -16.28 17.07
C ALA A 46 11.58 -17.50 17.23
N HIS A 47 11.88 -18.61 16.55
CA HIS A 47 11.15 -19.87 16.73
C HIS A 47 11.40 -20.45 18.13
N ARG A 48 12.65 -20.48 18.59
CA ARG A 48 13.03 -20.98 19.92
C ARG A 48 12.36 -20.19 21.06
N VAL A 49 12.25 -18.86 20.93
CA VAL A 49 11.58 -18.02 21.94
C VAL A 49 10.06 -17.94 21.76
N GLY A 50 9.51 -18.59 20.72
CA GLY A 50 8.08 -18.68 20.46
C GLY A 50 7.46 -17.39 19.89
N LEU A 51 8.22 -16.61 19.13
CA LEU A 51 7.74 -15.48 18.34
C LEU A 51 7.23 -15.91 16.95
N VAL A 52 7.67 -17.07 16.44
CA VAL A 52 7.18 -17.67 15.19
C VAL A 52 6.88 -19.16 15.36
N ASP A 53 5.90 -19.66 14.61
CA ASP A 53 5.39 -21.03 14.76
C ASP A 53 6.24 -22.07 14.04
N HIS A 54 6.78 -21.73 12.86
CA HIS A 54 7.58 -22.63 12.02
C HIS A 54 8.62 -21.87 11.19
N ILE A 55 9.68 -22.57 10.79
CA ILE A 55 10.67 -22.10 9.82
C ILE A 55 10.38 -22.75 8.48
N GLY A 56 10.31 -21.94 7.42
CA GLY A 56 10.03 -22.43 6.07
C GLY A 56 10.06 -21.31 5.04
N SER A 57 9.67 -21.66 3.82
CA SER A 57 9.57 -20.76 2.68
C SER A 57 8.17 -20.17 2.53
N PHE A 58 8.01 -19.23 1.60
CA PHE A 58 6.69 -18.72 1.20
C PHE A 58 5.76 -19.86 0.72
N GLY A 59 6.28 -20.83 -0.03
CA GLY A 59 5.49 -21.98 -0.50
C GLY A 59 4.94 -22.83 0.65
N ASP A 60 5.68 -22.94 1.75
CA ASP A 60 5.22 -23.66 2.95
C ASP A 60 4.10 -22.89 3.66
N ALA A 61 4.18 -21.55 3.68
CA ALA A 61 3.12 -20.68 4.21
C ALA A 61 1.83 -20.81 3.38
N VAL A 62 1.92 -20.80 2.05
CA VAL A 62 0.75 -20.99 1.16
C VAL A 62 0.11 -22.37 1.38
N LYS A 63 0.93 -23.43 1.42
CA LYS A 63 0.44 -24.80 1.72
C LYS A 63 -0.22 -24.87 3.10
N ALA A 64 0.36 -24.22 4.11
CA ALA A 64 -0.22 -24.20 5.45
C ALA A 64 -1.57 -23.46 5.49
N ALA A 65 -1.69 -22.35 4.78
CA ALA A 65 -2.95 -21.61 4.62
C ALA A 65 -4.02 -22.47 3.91
N ALA A 66 -3.68 -23.08 2.78
CA ALA A 66 -4.59 -23.97 2.04
C ALA A 66 -5.09 -25.15 2.89
N ARG A 67 -4.20 -25.79 3.68
CA ARG A 67 -4.59 -26.85 4.62
C ARG A 67 -5.56 -26.36 5.70
N ARG A 68 -5.32 -25.17 6.27
CA ARG A 68 -6.22 -24.57 7.28
C ARG A 68 -7.58 -24.20 6.69
N ALA A 69 -7.61 -23.79 5.43
CA ALA A 69 -8.83 -23.49 4.67
C ALA A 69 -9.50 -24.72 4.05
N LYS A 70 -8.90 -25.91 4.16
CA LYS A 70 -9.37 -27.18 3.56
C LYS A 70 -9.51 -27.11 2.04
N LEU A 71 -8.59 -26.41 1.37
CA LEU A 71 -8.56 -26.30 -0.09
C LEU A 71 -7.66 -27.39 -0.69
N THR A 72 -8.16 -28.06 -1.73
CA THR A 72 -7.42 -29.08 -2.50
C THR A 72 -6.89 -28.54 -3.81
N ASP A 73 -7.59 -27.58 -4.41
CA ASP A 73 -7.18 -26.85 -5.61
C ASP A 73 -7.09 -25.36 -5.27
N TYR A 74 -5.91 -24.79 -5.43
CA TYR A 74 -5.62 -23.41 -5.07
C TYR A 74 -4.41 -22.88 -5.86
N ALA A 75 -4.41 -21.58 -6.10
CA ALA A 75 -3.28 -20.84 -6.65
C ALA A 75 -3.04 -19.57 -5.83
N ALA A 76 -1.79 -19.14 -5.74
CA ALA A 76 -1.44 -17.86 -5.14
C ALA A 76 -1.44 -16.80 -6.25
N ASP A 77 -2.28 -15.78 -6.10
CA ASP A 77 -2.29 -14.62 -6.99
C ASP A 77 -1.62 -13.43 -6.30
N PHE A 78 -0.74 -12.74 -7.02
CA PHE A 78 0.00 -11.60 -6.52
C PHE A 78 -0.70 -10.32 -6.97
N ILE A 79 -1.42 -9.69 -6.04
CA ILE A 79 -2.10 -8.43 -6.32
C ILE A 79 -1.08 -7.29 -6.28
N GLU A 80 -0.64 -6.85 -7.45
CA GLU A 80 0.11 -5.60 -7.60
C GLU A 80 -0.88 -4.43 -7.60
N PRO A 81 -0.62 -3.36 -6.84
CA PRO A 81 -1.45 -2.17 -6.91
C PRO A 81 -1.36 -1.57 -8.32
N GLU A 82 -2.52 -1.37 -8.94
CA GLU A 82 -2.64 -0.61 -10.20
C GLU A 82 -1.95 0.76 -10.05
N LEU A 83 -1.23 1.18 -11.09
CA LEU A 83 -0.60 2.50 -11.09
C LEU A 83 -1.65 3.58 -10.96
N THR A 84 -1.43 4.52 -10.03
CA THR A 84 -2.26 5.72 -9.94
C THR A 84 -2.18 6.52 -11.24
N TRP A 85 -3.22 7.30 -11.53
CA TRP A 85 -3.24 8.17 -12.71
C TRP A 85 -2.02 9.11 -12.79
N ALA A 86 -1.53 9.60 -11.64
CA ALA A 86 -0.37 10.50 -11.58
C ALA A 86 0.91 9.75 -11.96
N GLN A 87 1.06 8.49 -11.52
CA GLN A 87 2.19 7.64 -11.91
C GLN A 87 2.10 7.27 -13.40
N GLN A 88 0.91 6.96 -13.91
CA GLN A 88 0.70 6.72 -15.34
C GLN A 88 1.07 7.95 -16.18
N LEU A 89 0.69 9.15 -15.73
CA LEU A 89 1.03 10.41 -16.40
C LEU A 89 2.55 10.64 -16.45
N VAL A 90 3.26 10.42 -15.34
CA VAL A 90 4.73 10.58 -15.30
C VAL A 90 5.42 9.60 -16.27
N LEU A 91 4.96 8.35 -16.32
CA LEU A 91 5.48 7.36 -17.27
C LEU A 91 5.19 7.77 -18.73
N GLN A 92 3.97 8.25 -19.01
CA GLN A 92 3.60 8.75 -20.34
C GLN A 92 4.41 10.00 -20.75
N LEU A 93 4.70 10.91 -19.81
CA LEU A 93 5.52 12.10 -20.04
C LEU A 93 6.98 11.74 -20.32
N ARG A 94 7.52 10.74 -19.62
CA ARG A 94 8.88 10.23 -19.88
C ARG A 94 8.99 9.64 -21.28
N ASP A 95 7.99 8.87 -21.68
CA ASP A 95 8.01 8.20 -22.98
C ASP A 95 7.75 9.20 -24.13
N THR A 96 6.92 10.22 -23.92
CA THR A 96 6.76 11.32 -24.90
C THR A 96 7.99 12.22 -24.99
N ALA A 97 8.67 12.55 -23.88
CA ALA A 97 9.91 13.32 -23.93
C ALA A 97 11.00 12.62 -24.76
N ARG A 98 11.06 11.28 -24.71
CA ARG A 98 11.94 10.47 -25.55
C ARG A 98 11.57 10.53 -27.03
N VAL A 99 10.28 10.43 -27.35
CA VAL A 99 9.80 10.45 -28.75
C VAL A 99 9.92 11.84 -29.36
N SER A 100 9.61 12.91 -28.62
CA SER A 100 9.73 14.30 -29.07
C SER A 100 11.18 14.74 -29.30
N PHE A 101 12.14 14.18 -28.54
CA PHE A 101 13.57 14.43 -28.76
C PHE A 101 14.09 13.72 -30.03
N LEU A 102 13.52 12.57 -30.39
CA LEU A 102 13.94 11.82 -31.58
C LEU A 102 13.24 12.26 -32.88
N ALA A 103 12.01 12.79 -32.79
CA ALA A 103 11.17 13.05 -33.96
C ALA A 103 11.21 14.50 -34.51
N GLY A 104 11.74 15.48 -33.76
CA GLY A 104 11.72 16.90 -34.19
C GLY A 104 10.29 17.50 -34.28
N PRO A 105 10.16 18.81 -34.52
CA PRO A 105 8.87 19.48 -34.48
C PRO A 105 8.15 19.33 -35.84
N ASP A 106 7.26 18.35 -35.95
CA ASP A 106 6.35 18.21 -37.09
C ASP A 106 4.90 18.46 -36.62
N GLU A 107 4.15 19.30 -37.34
CA GLU A 107 2.80 19.79 -36.96
C GLU A 107 1.78 18.66 -36.73
N ARG A 108 2.02 17.49 -37.32
CA ARG A 108 1.22 16.28 -37.13
C ARG A 108 1.31 15.75 -35.70
N ALA A 109 2.42 15.97 -35.00
CA ALA A 109 2.62 15.55 -33.62
C ALA A 109 1.70 16.32 -32.65
N LEU A 110 1.42 17.60 -32.91
CA LEU A 110 0.50 18.41 -32.12
C LEU A 110 -0.94 17.92 -32.25
N SER A 111 -1.35 17.52 -33.45
CA SER A 111 -2.69 16.98 -33.70
C SER A 111 -2.92 15.61 -33.02
N GLN A 112 -1.85 14.80 -32.89
CA GLN A 112 -1.89 13.53 -32.16
C GLN A 112 -1.85 13.74 -30.65
N LEU A 113 -1.10 14.74 -30.16
CA LEU A 113 -1.15 15.18 -28.75
C LEU A 113 -2.57 15.62 -28.36
N ALA A 114 -3.21 16.46 -29.18
CA ALA A 114 -4.54 16.97 -28.91
C ALA A 114 -5.61 15.86 -28.77
N ARG A 115 -5.51 14.79 -29.58
CA ARG A 115 -6.39 13.61 -29.46
C ARG A 115 -6.06 12.73 -28.26
N ARG A 116 -4.84 12.81 -27.72
CA ARG A 116 -4.39 12.05 -26.54
C ARG A 116 -4.88 12.66 -25.22
N PHE A 117 -5.30 13.92 -25.22
CA PHE A 117 -5.88 14.62 -24.05
C PHE A 117 -7.40 14.46 -23.90
N ASP A 118 -8.05 13.60 -24.68
CA ASP A 118 -9.47 13.24 -24.56
C ASP A 118 -9.90 12.72 -23.15
N PRO A 119 -9.03 12.03 -22.37
CA PRO A 119 -9.36 11.69 -20.99
C PRO A 119 -9.37 12.91 -20.06
N VAL A 120 -8.49 13.88 -20.31
CA VAL A 120 -8.36 15.10 -19.49
C VAL A 120 -9.53 16.04 -19.73
N THR A 121 -10.03 16.13 -20.97
CA THR A 121 -11.25 16.92 -21.27
C THR A 121 -12.47 16.35 -20.56
N ARG A 122 -12.59 15.03 -20.38
CA ARG A 122 -13.66 14.41 -19.58
C ARG A 122 -13.60 14.79 -18.10
N GLU A 123 -12.41 14.79 -17.50
CA GLU A 123 -12.25 15.17 -16.09
C GLU A 123 -12.41 16.69 -15.88
N VAL A 124 -11.91 17.51 -16.81
CA VAL A 124 -12.17 18.96 -16.81
C VAL A 124 -13.66 19.26 -17.00
N ALA A 125 -14.39 18.47 -17.80
CA ALA A 125 -15.84 18.59 -17.96
C ALA A 125 -16.63 18.15 -16.71
N LYS A 126 -16.07 17.29 -15.85
CA LYS A 126 -16.65 17.00 -14.52
C LYS A 126 -16.43 18.17 -13.57
N LEU A 127 -15.25 18.78 -13.59
CA LEU A 127 -14.91 19.93 -12.76
C LEU A 127 -15.66 21.21 -13.17
N SER A 128 -15.89 21.42 -14.47
CA SER A 128 -16.66 22.57 -14.97
C SER A 128 -18.13 22.54 -14.55
N ARG A 129 -18.67 21.38 -14.17
CA ARG A 129 -20.02 21.26 -13.60
C ARG A 129 -20.15 21.96 -12.26
N PHE A 130 -19.05 22.16 -11.53
CA PHE A 130 -19.04 22.86 -10.23
C PHE A 130 -18.90 24.38 -10.37
N SER A 131 -18.82 24.92 -11.59
CA SER A 131 -18.59 26.36 -11.81
C SER A 131 -19.87 27.19 -11.94
N ALA A 132 -21.07 26.61 -11.84
CA ALA A 132 -22.31 27.38 -11.90
C ALA A 132 -22.66 27.96 -10.51
N PRO A 133 -22.93 29.29 -10.41
CA PRO A 133 -23.29 29.93 -9.15
C PRO A 133 -24.66 29.46 -8.64
N ASN A 134 -24.85 29.43 -7.31
CA ASN A 134 -26.07 29.02 -6.61
C ASN A 134 -26.54 27.56 -6.85
N ARG A 135 -25.63 26.59 -6.99
CA ARG A 135 -25.99 25.16 -6.96
C ARG A 135 -25.23 24.42 -5.86
N LEU A 136 -25.93 23.52 -5.18
CA LEU A 136 -25.36 22.56 -4.24
C LEU A 136 -24.88 21.35 -5.03
N TYR A 137 -23.64 20.94 -4.79
CA TYR A 137 -23.04 19.78 -5.44
C TYR A 137 -22.65 18.74 -4.40
N ALA A 138 -22.96 17.48 -4.66
CA ALA A 138 -22.52 16.34 -3.86
C ALA A 138 -21.69 15.41 -4.74
N TYR A 139 -20.49 15.05 -4.27
CA TYR A 139 -19.60 14.11 -4.97
C TYR A 139 -19.39 12.89 -4.08
N CYS A 140 -19.71 11.70 -4.60
CA CYS A 140 -19.50 10.43 -3.90
C CYS A 140 -18.16 9.85 -4.33
N PHE A 141 -17.24 9.67 -3.38
CA PHE A 141 -15.90 9.10 -3.62
C PHE A 141 -15.87 7.56 -3.52
N CYS A 142 -17.02 6.90 -3.50
CA CYS A 142 -17.09 5.47 -3.31
C CYS A 142 -17.11 4.73 -4.65
N GLU A 143 -16.08 3.95 -4.93
CA GLU A 143 -16.25 2.78 -5.79
C GLU A 143 -16.87 1.67 -4.95
N VAL A 144 -18.04 1.21 -5.36
CA VAL A 144 -18.60 -0.06 -4.86
C VAL A 144 -17.73 -1.15 -5.47
N ARG A 145 -16.92 -1.79 -4.63
CA ARG A 145 -16.15 -2.99 -4.99
C ARG A 145 -16.93 -4.23 -4.58
#